data_AF-A0A2N7QE58-F1
#
_entry.id   AF-A0A2N7QE58-F1
#
_cell.length_a   1.000
_cell.length_b   1.000
_cell.length_c   1.000
_cell.angle_alpha   90.00
_cell.angle_beta   90.00
_cell.angle_gamma   90.00
#
_symmetry.space_group_name_H-M   'P 1'
#
loop_
_entity.id
_entity.type
_entity.pdbx_description
1 polymer ?
#
loop_
_entity_poly.entity_id
_entity_poly.type
_entity_poly.pdbx_seq_one_letter_code
_entity_poly.pdbx_strand_id
1 'polypeptide(L)'
;MRGLEFLLSPPVAFFFFLAFAFLLYALGRKMAPGLKPSKGKLSTYACGEDIPGVKVQFGFRLFYTFALFFTIMHVAALVISTVPMGKIVFFAIIYLATIFLAILALITRS
;
A
#
# COMPACT_ATOMS: atom_id res chain seq x y z
N MET A 1 -6.91 33.45 -8.03
CA MET A 1 -7.05 32.41 -6.99
C MET A 1 -7.76 31.15 -7.51
N ARG A 2 -8.84 31.25 -8.29
CA ARG A 2 -9.56 30.10 -8.92
C ARG A 2 -8.69 29.11 -9.73
N GLY A 3 -7.64 29.58 -10.41
CA GLY A 3 -6.75 28.70 -11.19
C GLY A 3 -5.90 27.74 -10.32
N LEU A 4 -5.52 28.18 -9.12
CA LEU A 4 -4.77 27.35 -8.18
C LEU A 4 -5.68 26.28 -7.54
N GLU A 5 -6.93 26.63 -7.24
CA GLU A 5 -7.95 25.70 -6.73
C GLU A 5 -8.27 24.60 -7.75
N PHE A 6 -8.31 24.94 -9.05
CA PHE A 6 -8.49 23.94 -10.10
C PHE A 6 -7.31 22.96 -10.19
N LEU A 7 -6.07 23.46 -10.09
CA LEU A 7 -4.87 22.63 -10.13
C LEU A 7 -4.75 21.72 -8.89
N LEU A 8 -5.22 22.20 -7.73
CA LEU A 8 -5.27 21.44 -6.47
C LEU A 8 -6.46 20.49 -6.37
N SER A 9 -7.38 20.49 -7.35
CA SER A 9 -8.49 19.53 -7.35
C SER A 9 -7.94 18.09 -7.42
N PRO A 10 -8.46 17.14 -6.61
CA PRO A 10 -7.86 15.81 -6.50
C PRO A 10 -7.65 15.07 -7.85
N PRO A 11 -8.60 15.11 -8.81
CA PRO A 11 -8.39 14.46 -10.10
C PRO A 11 -7.26 15.12 -10.90
N VAL A 12 -7.20 16.46 -10.94
CA VAL A 12 -6.19 17.19 -11.71
C VAL A 12 -4.81 16.98 -11.09
N ALA A 13 -4.70 17.08 -9.77
CA ALA A 13 -3.45 16.82 -9.05
C ALA A 13 -2.94 15.39 -9.30
N PHE A 14 -3.83 14.39 -9.26
CA PHE A 14 -3.47 12.99 -9.53
C PHE A 14 -2.86 12.81 -10.92
N PHE A 15 -3.53 13.30 -11.97
CA PHE A 15 -3.02 13.17 -13.34
C PHE A 15 -1.76 13.99 -13.57
N PHE A 16 -1.63 15.15 -12.93
CA PHE A 16 -0.42 15.96 -12.98
C PHE A 16 0.79 15.20 -12.41
N PHE A 17 0.68 14.65 -11.19
CA PHE A 17 1.76 13.88 -10.58
C PHE A 17 2.04 12.57 -11.31
N LEU A 18 1.02 11.93 -11.87
CA LEU A 18 1.19 10.74 -12.70
C LEU A 18 1.99 11.07 -13.96
N ALA A 19 1.63 12.13 -14.68
CA ALA A 19 2.36 12.60 -15.86
C ALA A 19 3.81 12.99 -15.50
N PHE A 20 4.00 13.64 -14.35
CA PHE A 20 5.32 13.98 -13.84
C PHE A 20 6.18 12.73 -13.56
N ALA A 21 5.62 11.70 -12.92
CA ALA A 21 6.30 10.42 -12.69
C ALA A 21 6.70 9.74 -14.01
N PHE A 22 5.83 9.74 -15.02
CA PHE A 22 6.15 9.24 -16.35
C PHE A 22 7.26 10.05 -17.03
N LEU A 23 7.27 11.36 -16.87
CA LEU A 23 8.32 12.23 -17.41
C LEU A 23 9.66 11.90 -16.78
N LEU A 24 9.72 11.76 -15.45
CA LEU A 24 10.93 11.36 -14.74
C LEU A 24 11.42 9.97 -15.20
N TYR A 25 10.51 9.01 -15.34
CA TYR A 25 10.83 7.67 -15.83
C TYR A 25 11.39 7.71 -17.27
N ALA A 26 10.74 8.46 -18.17
CA ALA A 26 11.18 8.61 -19.55
C ALA A 26 12.53 9.33 -19.66
N LEU A 27 12.74 10.37 -18.86
CA LEU A 27 14.00 11.09 -18.79
C LEU A 27 15.13 10.17 -18.28
N GLY A 28 14.88 9.45 -17.18
CA GLY A 28 15.83 8.47 -16.65
C GLY A 28 16.17 7.38 -17.68
N ARG A 29 15.18 6.88 -18.40
CA ARG A 29 15.37 5.92 -19.49
C ARG A 29 16.21 6.49 -20.64
N LYS A 30 16.01 7.76 -21.00
CA LYS A 30 16.75 8.42 -22.10
C LYS A 30 18.19 8.75 -21.71
N MET A 31 18.43 9.09 -20.44
CA MET A 31 19.76 9.39 -19.92
C MET A 31 20.59 8.12 -19.63
N ALA A 32 19.94 7.00 -19.34
CA ALA A 32 20.62 5.74 -19.07
C ALA A 32 21.38 5.22 -20.30
N PRO A 33 22.61 4.69 -20.13
CA PRO A 33 23.29 3.97 -21.18
C PRO A 33 22.44 2.80 -21.68
N GLY A 34 22.43 2.58 -22.99
CA GLY A 34 21.71 1.46 -23.59
C GLY A 34 22.14 0.11 -22.98
N LEU A 35 21.18 -0.74 -22.67
CA LEU A 35 21.45 -2.06 -22.10
C LEU A 35 22.23 -2.91 -23.11
N LYS A 36 23.47 -3.28 -22.75
CA LYS A 36 24.22 -4.35 -23.44
C LYS A 36 23.91 -5.66 -22.72
N PRO A 37 22.98 -6.49 -23.22
CA PRO A 37 22.54 -7.69 -22.53
C PRO A 37 23.73 -8.65 -22.41
N SER A 38 24.00 -9.09 -21.18
CA SER A 38 24.91 -10.19 -20.89
C SER A 38 24.22 -11.13 -19.90
N LYS A 39 24.56 -12.42 -19.94
CA LYS A 39 23.91 -13.45 -19.11
C LYS A 39 23.88 -13.05 -17.63
N GLY A 40 24.98 -12.50 -17.10
CA GLY A 40 25.09 -12.06 -15.71
C GLY A 40 24.40 -10.73 -15.37
N LYS A 41 24.13 -9.85 -16.35
CA LYS A 41 23.41 -8.57 -16.09
C LYS A 41 21.91 -8.76 -15.95
N LEU A 42 21.39 -9.85 -16.53
CA LEU A 42 19.97 -10.19 -16.52
C LEU A 42 19.64 -11.31 -15.53
N SER A 43 20.65 -11.95 -14.93
CA SER A 43 20.45 -12.96 -13.90
C SER A 43 20.03 -12.34 -12.57
N THR A 44 19.28 -13.11 -11.78
CA THR A 44 18.90 -12.71 -10.42
C THR A 44 20.15 -12.57 -9.56
N TYR A 45 20.20 -11.54 -8.70
CA TYR A 45 21.30 -11.39 -7.77
C TYR A 45 21.24 -12.46 -6.68
N ALA A 46 22.26 -13.32 -6.63
CA ALA A 46 22.42 -14.38 -5.65
C ALA A 46 23.89 -14.46 -5.19
N CYS A 47 24.49 -13.31 -4.85
CA CYS A 47 25.91 -13.22 -4.43
C CYS A 47 26.92 -13.83 -5.44
N GLY A 48 26.54 -13.91 -6.73
CA GLY A 48 27.36 -14.52 -7.79
C GLY A 48 27.12 -16.02 -8.02
N GLU A 49 26.23 -16.64 -7.24
CA GLU A 49 25.84 -18.04 -7.40
C GLU A 49 24.78 -18.21 -8.51
N ASP A 50 24.84 -19.32 -9.26
CA ASP A 50 23.87 -19.66 -10.31
C ASP A 50 22.66 -20.36 -9.69
N ILE A 51 21.91 -19.62 -8.87
CA ILE A 51 20.69 -20.11 -8.22
C ILE A 51 19.52 -19.93 -9.18
N PRO A 52 18.72 -20.99 -9.47
CA PRO A 52 17.54 -20.83 -10.30
C PRO A 52 16.55 -19.85 -9.63
N GLY A 53 16.10 -18.86 -10.39
CA GLY A 53 15.10 -17.88 -9.94
C GLY A 53 13.73 -18.52 -9.77
N VAL A 54 13.55 -19.29 -8.70
CA VAL A 54 12.28 -19.93 -8.35
C VAL A 54 11.51 -19.06 -7.37
N LYS A 55 10.19 -19.01 -7.54
CA LYS A 55 9.30 -18.37 -6.55
C LYS A 55 9.20 -19.28 -5.34
N VAL A 56 9.87 -18.91 -4.26
CA VAL A 56 9.77 -19.61 -2.98
C VAL A 56 8.54 -19.11 -2.23
N GLN A 57 7.73 -20.04 -1.70
CA GLN A 57 6.66 -19.72 -0.76
C GLN A 57 7.29 -19.50 0.62
N PHE A 58 7.50 -18.25 1.01
CA PHE A 58 7.95 -17.93 2.36
C PHE A 58 6.80 -18.07 3.36
N GLY A 59 7.13 -18.47 4.59
CA GLY A 59 6.17 -18.52 5.68
C GLY A 59 5.74 -17.12 6.11
N PHE A 60 4.70 -16.57 5.47
CA PHE A 60 4.17 -15.23 5.75
C PHE A 60 3.21 -15.18 6.95
N ARG A 61 3.27 -16.13 7.90
CA ARG A 61 2.28 -16.23 8.98
C ARG A 61 2.16 -14.93 9.79
N LEU A 62 3.28 -14.38 10.26
CA LEU A 62 3.31 -13.11 11.00
C LEU A 62 2.84 -11.94 10.13
N PHE A 63 3.33 -11.84 8.90
CA PHE A 63 2.92 -10.79 7.96
C PHE A 63 1.40 -10.82 7.71
N TYR A 64 0.83 -12.01 7.54
CA TYR A 64 -0.60 -12.19 7.30
C TYR A 64 -1.45 -11.72 8.49
N THR A 65 -1.04 -12.04 9.73
CA THR A 65 -1.70 -11.53 10.94
C THR A 65 -1.69 -10.01 10.97
N PHE A 66 -0.55 -9.37 10.69
CA PHE A 66 -0.46 -7.91 10.66
C PHE A 66 -1.26 -7.28 9.51
N ALA A 67 -1.30 -7.92 8.34
CA ALA A 67 -2.09 -7.44 7.21
C ALA A 67 -3.60 -7.46 7.51
N LEU A 68 -4.10 -8.52 8.15
CA LEU A 68 -5.50 -8.61 8.59
C LEU A 68 -5.80 -7.59 9.68
N PHE A 69 -4.93 -7.48 10.69
CA PHE A 69 -5.05 -6.45 11.73
C PHE A 69 -5.15 -5.05 11.14
N PHE A 70 -4.22 -4.69 10.24
CA PHE A 70 -4.19 -3.40 9.57
C PHE A 70 -5.49 -3.14 8.80
N THR A 71 -5.98 -4.15 8.07
CA THR A 71 -7.21 -4.02 7.28
C THR A 71 -8.43 -3.78 8.17
N ILE A 72 -8.57 -4.55 9.25
CA ILE A 72 -9.66 -4.38 10.22
C ILE A 72 -9.60 -2.98 10.85
N MET A 73 -8.42 -2.56 11.30
CA MET A 73 -8.22 -1.23 11.90
C MET A 73 -8.48 -0.09 10.91
N HIS A 74 -8.07 -0.25 9.65
CA HIS A 74 -8.26 0.75 8.61
C HIS A 74 -9.74 0.98 8.33
N VAL A 75 -10.52 -0.10 8.17
CA VAL A 75 -11.97 -0.02 8.01
C VAL A 75 -12.61 0.58 9.26
N ALA A 76 -12.18 0.19 10.46
CA ALA A 76 -12.70 0.76 11.70
C ALA A 76 -12.49 2.27 11.79
N ALA A 77 -11.31 2.76 11.41
CA ALA A 77 -11.01 4.19 11.37
C ALA A 77 -11.87 4.93 10.32
N LEU A 78 -12.09 4.34 9.14
CA LEU A 78 -12.98 4.91 8.12
C LEU A 78 -14.44 4.99 8.59
N VAL A 79 -14.95 3.94 9.24
CA VAL A 79 -16.31 3.93 9.77
C VAL A 79 -16.45 4.99 10.87
N ILE A 80 -15.54 5.01 11.86
CA ILE A 80 -15.63 5.97 12.96
C ILE A 80 -15.48 7.42 12.51
N SER A 81 -14.62 7.69 11.53
CA SER A 81 -14.46 9.05 10.99
C SER A 81 -15.69 9.55 10.21
N THR A 82 -16.60 8.67 9.80
CA THR A 82 -17.81 9.02 9.06
C THR A 82 -19.09 8.99 9.92
N VAL A 83 -19.01 8.62 11.20
CA VAL A 83 -20.17 8.63 12.10
C VAL A 83 -20.58 10.07 12.44
N PRO A 84 -21.85 10.47 12.20
CA PRO A 84 -22.34 11.79 12.58
C PRO A 84 -22.48 11.91 14.11
N MET A 85 -22.21 13.11 14.64
CA MET A 85 -22.38 13.41 16.06
C MET A 85 -23.86 13.33 16.46
N GLY A 86 -24.16 12.73 17.63
CA GLY A 86 -25.52 12.64 18.18
C GLY A 86 -25.84 11.26 18.77
N LYS A 87 -27.11 10.85 18.69
CA LYS A 87 -27.62 9.61 19.32
C LYS A 87 -27.01 8.31 18.76
N ILE A 88 -26.31 8.37 17.61
CA ILE A 88 -25.70 7.23 16.93
C ILE A 88 -24.32 6.89 17.54
N VAL A 89 -23.75 7.77 18.38
CA VAL A 89 -22.43 7.55 19.03
C VAL A 89 -22.39 6.25 19.84
N PHE A 90 -23.52 5.82 20.42
CA PHE A 90 -23.57 4.55 21.15
C PHE A 90 -23.31 3.34 20.24
N PHE A 91 -23.80 3.36 18.99
CA PHE A 91 -23.49 2.31 18.01
C PHE A 91 -22.02 2.31 17.62
N ALA A 92 -21.37 3.48 17.55
CA ALA A 92 -19.94 3.58 17.28
C ALA A 92 -19.10 2.93 18.40
N ILE A 93 -19.50 3.09 19.67
CA ILE A 93 -18.84 2.44 20.80
C ILE A 93 -19.01 0.91 20.74
N ILE A 94 -20.22 0.41 20.47
CA ILE A 94 -20.48 -1.04 20.31
C ILE A 94 -19.65 -1.60 19.14
N TYR A 95 -19.58 -0.87 18.03
CA TYR A 95 -18.77 -1.25 16.88
C TYR A 95 -17.29 -1.35 17.25
N LEU A 96 -16.72 -0.36 17.96
CA LEU A 96 -15.34 -0.41 18.43
C LEU A 96 -15.08 -1.58 19.39
N ALA A 97 -16.01 -1.88 20.30
CA ALA A 97 -15.92 -3.04 21.18
C ALA A 97 -15.88 -4.35 20.38
N THR A 98 -16.69 -4.46 19.31
CA THR A 98 -16.70 -5.62 18.41
C THR A 98 -15.38 -5.76 17.66
N ILE A 99 -14.83 -4.65 17.14
CA ILE A 99 -13.53 -4.62 16.48
C ILE A 99 -12.41 -5.05 17.44
N PHE A 100 -12.44 -4.56 18.69
CA PHE A 100 -11.48 -4.95 19.72
C PHE A 100 -11.53 -6.47 19.99
N LEU A 101 -12.73 -7.05 20.13
CA LEU A 101 -12.89 -8.50 20.30
C LEU A 101 -12.39 -9.29 19.08
N ALA A 102 -12.65 -8.81 17.87
CA ALA A 102 -12.15 -9.43 16.64
C ALA A 102 -10.61 -9.44 16.59
N ILE A 103 -9.98 -8.34 17.01
CA ILE A 103 -8.51 -8.22 17.09
C ILE A 103 -7.94 -9.13 18.17
N LEU A 104 -8.57 -9.19 19.35
CA LEU A 104 -8.15 -10.13 20.39
C LEU A 104 -8.24 -11.57 19.91
N ALA A 105 -9.32 -11.95 19.23
CA ALA A 105 -9.48 -13.28 18.67
C ALA A 105 -8.40 -13.57 17.61
N LEU A 106 -8.08 -12.59 16.76
CA LEU A 106 -7.02 -12.70 15.76
C LEU A 106 -5.67 -12.96 16.43
N ILE A 107 -5.27 -12.14 17.41
CA ILE A 107 -3.96 -12.23 18.07
C ILE A 107 -3.83 -13.51 18.90
N THR A 108 -4.89 -13.94 19.58
CA THR A 108 -4.84 -15.11 20.47
C THR A 108 -4.91 -16.45 19.72
N ARG A 109 -5.44 -16.46 18.49
CA ARG A 109 -5.56 -17.68 17.65
C ARG A 109 -4.54 -17.75 16.50
N SER A 110 -3.82 -16.66 16.23
CA SER A 110 -2.78 -16.58 15.19
C SER A 110 -1.46 -17.18 15.60
#